data_AF-A0A5D3WMV7-F1
#
_entry.id   AF-A0A5D3WMV7-F1
#
_cell.length_a   1.000
_cell.length_b   1.000
_cell.length_c   1.000
_cell.angle_alpha   90.00
_cell.angle_beta   90.00
_cell.angle_gamma   90.00
#
_symmetry.space_group_name_H-M   'P 1'
#
loop_
_entity.id
_entity.type
_entity.pdbx_description
1 polymer ?
#
loop_
_entity_poly.entity_id
_entity_poly.type
_entity_poly.pdbx_seq_one_letter_code
_entity_poly.pdbx_strand_id
1 'polypeptide(L)'
;MFRVIWYGLVCDDRPVMTLGLREGPETVRRLRPGEPLIFRLSGTGGEPCPVVELVGEMSEMRDWFGRTLLRMRLMHALVGGRRLNDGQLHEFCCLGGWRRWLEAGSG
;
A
#
# COMPACT_ATOMS: atom_id res chain seq x y z
N MET A 1 15.33 5.49 -0.70
CA MET A 1 13.93 5.88 -0.53
C MET A 1 13.19 5.53 -1.81
N PHE A 2 12.10 4.77 -1.73
CA PHE A 2 11.32 4.33 -2.89
C PHE A 2 10.34 5.44 -3.30
N ARG A 3 10.06 5.58 -4.61
CA ARG A 3 8.93 6.39 -5.08
C ARG A 3 7.90 5.47 -5.72
N VAL A 4 6.79 5.26 -5.02
CA VAL A 4 5.59 4.66 -5.58
C VAL A 4 4.99 5.66 -6.56
N ILE A 5 4.87 5.27 -7.82
CA ILE A 5 4.26 6.12 -8.86
C ILE A 5 2.77 5.84 -9.02
N TRP A 6 2.34 4.66 -8.58
CA TRP A 6 0.96 4.22 -8.62
C TRP A 6 0.77 3.11 -7.58
N TYR A 7 -0.41 3.05 -6.99
CA TYR A 7 -0.84 1.92 -6.20
C TYR A 7 -2.32 1.63 -6.43
N GLY A 8 -2.71 0.38 -6.26
CA GLY A 8 -4.09 -0.08 -6.29
C GLY A 8 -4.36 -1.01 -5.11
N LEU A 9 -5.50 -0.84 -4.46
CA LEU A 9 -6.00 -1.72 -3.40
C LEU A 9 -7.22 -2.46 -3.94
N VAL A 10 -7.24 -3.77 -3.73
CA VAL A 10 -8.33 -4.66 -4.15
C VAL A 10 -8.63 -5.63 -3.03
N CYS A 11 -9.90 -5.85 -2.77
CA CYS A 11 -10.35 -6.89 -1.85
C CYS A 11 -11.21 -7.90 -2.63
N ASP A 12 -10.57 -9.00 -3.03
CA ASP A 12 -11.26 -10.19 -3.55
C ASP A 12 -11.41 -11.19 -2.38
N ASP A 13 -10.88 -12.42 -2.53
CA ASP A 13 -10.81 -13.43 -1.46
C ASP A 13 -9.95 -12.98 -0.27
N ARG A 14 -9.00 -12.06 -0.52
CA ARG A 14 -8.08 -11.50 0.48
C ARG A 14 -7.70 -10.06 0.12
N PRO A 15 -7.38 -9.21 1.10
CA PRO A 15 -6.87 -7.86 0.86
C PRO A 15 -5.52 -7.89 0.10
N VAL A 16 -5.46 -7.21 -1.05
CA VAL A 16 -4.27 -7.15 -1.91
C VAL A 16 -3.95 -5.70 -2.27
N MET A 17 -2.66 -5.36 -2.28
CA MET A 17 -2.14 -4.12 -2.83
C MET A 17 -1.22 -4.41 -4.01
N THR A 18 -1.36 -3.67 -5.10
CA THR A 18 -0.39 -3.64 -6.19
C THR A 18 0.32 -2.29 -6.21
N LEU A 19 1.65 -2.31 -6.33
CA LEU A 19 2.50 -1.12 -6.39
C LEU A 19 3.22 -1.05 -7.73
N GLY A 20 3.14 0.10 -8.39
CA GLY A 20 4.02 0.47 -9.49
C GLY A 20 5.21 1.25 -8.95
N LEU A 21 6.41 0.74 -9.18
CA LEU A 21 7.66 1.41 -8.80
C LEU A 21 8.36 1.98 -10.03
N ARG A 22 8.90 3.19 -9.92
CA ARG A 22 9.82 3.75 -10.92
C ARG A 22 11.25 3.32 -10.52
N GLU A 23 11.85 2.42 -11.29
CA GLU A 23 13.09 1.70 -10.96
C GLU A 23 14.33 2.60 -10.71
N GLY A 24 15.33 2.17 -9.92
CA GLY A 24 16.38 1.23 -10.36
C GLY A 24 16.46 -0.19 -9.72
N PRO A 25 17.19 -1.13 -10.37
CA PRO A 25 17.12 -2.59 -10.19
C PRO A 25 17.64 -3.15 -8.86
N GLU A 26 18.53 -2.45 -8.15
CA GLU A 26 19.01 -2.84 -6.82
C GLU A 26 17.91 -2.74 -5.75
N THR A 27 16.89 -1.93 -6.02
CA THR A 27 15.96 -1.44 -5.01
C THR A 27 14.83 -2.43 -4.74
N VAL A 28 14.35 -3.10 -5.79
CA VAL A 28 13.37 -4.20 -5.70
C VAL A 28 13.96 -5.38 -4.94
N ARG A 29 15.26 -5.66 -5.13
CA ARG A 29 15.97 -6.75 -4.43
C ARG A 29 16.04 -6.58 -2.91
N ARG A 30 15.80 -5.37 -2.39
CA ARG A 30 15.82 -5.08 -0.95
C ARG A 30 14.49 -5.33 -0.26
N LEU A 31 13.40 -5.45 -1.00
CA LEU A 31 12.08 -5.70 -0.44
C LEU A 31 11.93 -7.21 -0.20
N ARG A 32 11.88 -7.63 1.06
CA ARG A 32 11.76 -9.06 1.42
C ARG A 32 10.34 -9.42 1.86
N PRO A 33 9.81 -10.60 1.48
CA PRO A 33 8.55 -11.09 2.02
C PRO A 33 8.52 -11.03 3.55
N GLY A 34 7.42 -10.53 4.12
CA GLY A 34 7.23 -10.44 5.57
C GLY A 34 7.78 -9.16 6.22
N GLU A 35 8.53 -8.33 5.50
CA GLU A 35 8.94 -7.02 6.00
C GLU A 35 7.76 -6.02 5.96
N PRO A 36 7.56 -5.21 7.01
CA PRO A 36 6.57 -4.16 7.00
C PRO A 36 6.94 -3.09 5.96
N LEU A 37 5.98 -2.71 5.12
CA LEU A 37 6.13 -1.62 4.18
C LEU A 37 5.44 -0.37 4.73
N ILE A 38 6.23 0.65 5.06
CA ILE A 38 5.71 1.96 5.44
C ILE A 38 5.36 2.74 4.17
N PHE A 39 4.08 3.03 3.99
CA PHE A 39 3.57 3.77 2.85
C PHE A 39 2.94 5.09 3.30
N ARG A 40 3.63 6.20 3.06
CA ARG A 40 3.08 7.52 3.33
C ARG A 40 2.34 8.01 2.11
N LEU A 41 1.03 8.11 2.22
CA LEU A 41 0.24 8.89 1.31
C LEU A 41 0.47 10.36 1.65
N SER A 42 0.67 11.20 0.64
CA SER A 42 0.60 12.65 0.76
C SER A 42 -0.55 13.08 -0.12
N GLY A 43 -1.54 13.74 0.46
CA GLY A 43 -2.58 14.41 -0.33
C GLY A 43 -1.94 15.43 -1.27
N THR A 44 -2.64 15.77 -2.35
CA THR A 44 -2.17 16.78 -3.31
C THR A 44 -2.20 18.21 -2.76
N GLY A 45 -2.76 18.42 -1.55
CA GLY A 45 -2.65 19.65 -0.76
C GLY A 45 -1.74 19.39 0.43
N GLY A 46 -0.85 20.34 0.75
CA GLY A 46 0.31 20.20 1.66
C GLY A 46 0.05 19.84 3.13
N GLU A 47 -1.09 19.23 3.45
CA GLU A 47 -1.39 18.70 4.77
C GLU A 47 -0.74 17.32 4.99
N PRO A 48 -0.26 17.03 6.22
CA PRO A 48 0.27 15.72 6.57
C PRO A 48 -0.85 14.69 6.53
N CYS A 49 -0.88 13.91 5.45
CA CYS A 49 -1.77 12.76 5.32
C CYS A 49 -1.29 11.64 6.27
N PRO A 50 -2.21 10.84 6.84
CA PRO A 50 -1.87 9.83 7.85
C PRO A 50 -0.81 8.86 7.32
N VAL A 51 0.14 8.53 8.20
CA VAL A 51 1.10 7.46 7.96
C VAL A 51 0.32 6.16 7.93
N VAL A 52 0.36 5.46 6.78
CA VAL A 52 -0.19 4.12 6.63
C VAL A 52 0.97 3.13 6.60
N GLU A 53 0.95 2.17 7.51
CA GLU A 53 1.91 1.08 7.51
C GLU A 53 1.18 -0.17 7.07
N LEU A 54 1.68 -0.82 6.03
CA LEU A 54 1.08 -2.00 5.44
C LEU A 54 2.01 -3.18 5.64
N VAL A 55 1.50 -4.27 6.17
CA VAL A 55 2.27 -5.49 6.40
C VAL A 55 1.65 -6.62 5.62
N GLY A 56 2.48 -7.34 4.87
CA GLY A 56 2.00 -8.37 3.98
C GLY A 56 3.08 -9.26 3.39
N GLU A 57 2.62 -10.27 2.67
CA GLU A 57 3.47 -11.17 1.89
C GLU A 57 3.62 -10.57 0.49
N MET A 58 4.86 -10.31 0.07
CA MET A 58 5.15 -9.73 -1.25
C MET A 58 5.48 -10.78 -2.29
N SER A 59 5.08 -10.50 -3.52
CA SER A 59 5.40 -11.25 -4.73
C SER A 59 5.76 -10.27 -5.85
N GLU A 60 6.87 -10.51 -6.54
CA GLU A 60 7.29 -9.73 -7.70
C GLU A 60 6.41 -10.08 -8.91
N MET A 61 5.86 -9.07 -9.58
CA MET A 61 5.21 -9.22 -10.87
C MET A 61 5.98 -8.35 -11.87
N ARG A 62 6.78 -8.95 -12.74
CA ARG A 62 7.36 -8.17 -13.86
C ARG A 62 6.28 -7.93 -14.89
N ASP A 63 6.11 -6.68 -15.34
CA ASP A 63 5.27 -6.39 -16.50
C ASP A 63 6.04 -6.46 -17.82
N TRP A 64 5.31 -6.57 -18.93
CA TRP A 64 5.85 -6.66 -20.29
C TRP A 64 6.50 -5.37 -20.81
N PHE A 65 6.50 -4.28 -20.04
CA PHE A 65 7.05 -2.97 -20.45
C PHE A 65 8.28 -2.57 -19.63
N GLY A 66 8.86 -3.50 -18.86
CA GLY A 66 10.08 -3.26 -18.08
C GLY A 66 9.85 -2.41 -16.83
N ARG A 67 8.62 -2.35 -16.31
CA ARG A 67 8.36 -1.77 -14.99
C ARG A 67 8.19 -2.89 -13.97
N THR A 68 8.86 -2.74 -12.84
CA THR A 68 8.62 -3.61 -11.69
C THR A 68 7.27 -3.27 -11.05
N LEU A 69 6.33 -4.23 -11.12
CA LEU A 69 5.14 -4.25 -10.29
C LEU A 69 5.39 -5.16 -9.08
N LEU A 70 4.90 -4.74 -7.92
CA LEU A 70 4.90 -5.58 -6.72
C LEU A 70 3.46 -5.84 -6.33
N ARG A 71 3.14 -7.12 -6.08
CA ARG A 71 1.88 -7.51 -5.46
C ARG A 71 2.14 -7.90 -4.03
N MET A 72 1.39 -7.30 -3.13
CA MET A 72 1.42 -7.60 -1.71
C MET A 72 0.06 -8.12 -1.26
N ARG A 73 0.02 -9.27 -0.63
CA ARG A 73 -1.15 -9.74 0.10
C ARG A 73 -1.08 -9.14 1.51
N LEU A 74 -2.04 -8.30 1.85
CA LEU A 74 -2.05 -7.61 3.15
C LEU A 74 -2.52 -8.55 4.25
N MET A 75 -1.82 -8.52 5.38
CA MET A 75 -2.19 -9.21 6.61
C MET A 75 -2.73 -8.24 7.66
N HIS A 76 -2.17 -7.03 7.73
CA HIS A 76 -2.71 -5.94 8.55
C HIS A 76 -2.23 -4.57 8.05
N ALA A 77 -2.90 -3.54 8.52
CA ALA A 77 -2.52 -2.15 8.31
C ALA A 77 -2.55 -1.36 9.63
N LEU A 78 -1.66 -0.39 9.76
CA LEU A 78 -1.70 0.66 10.79
C LEU A 78 -2.07 1.97 10.11
N VAL A 79 -3.09 2.67 10.61
CA VAL A 79 -3.45 4.01 10.15
C VAL A 79 -3.33 4.95 11.35
N GLY A 80 -2.40 5.90 11.29
CA GLY A 80 -2.15 6.82 12.42
C GLY A 80 -1.76 6.09 13.72
N GLY A 81 -1.03 4.98 13.61
CA GLY A 81 -0.62 4.15 14.76
C GLY A 81 -1.67 3.15 15.26
N ARG A 82 -2.90 3.17 14.73
CA ARG A 82 -3.96 2.22 15.09
C ARG A 82 -4.02 1.06 14.11
N ARG A 83 -3.98 -0.18 14.63
CA ARG A 83 -4.15 -1.39 13.83
C ARG A 83 -5.61 -1.57 13.40
N LEU A 84 -5.80 -1.82 12.10
CA LEU A 84 -7.09 -2.22 11.55
C LEU A 84 -7.37 -3.68 11.88
N ASN A 85 -8.61 -3.98 12.30
CA ASN A 85 -9.10 -5.36 12.34
C ASN A 85 -9.43 -5.88 10.92
N ASP A 86 -9.76 -7.16 10.78
CA ASP A 86 -9.98 -7.79 9.49
C ASP A 86 -11.11 -7.13 8.67
N GLY A 87 -12.21 -6.73 9.32
CA GLY A 87 -13.33 -6.02 8.67
C GLY A 87 -12.93 -4.62 8.20
N GLN A 88 -12.19 -3.88 9.03
CA GLN A 88 -11.68 -2.56 8.69
C GLN A 88 -10.64 -2.61 7.57
N LEU A 89 -9.78 -3.64 7.56
CA LEU A 89 -8.81 -3.87 6.50
C LEU A 89 -9.52 -4.18 5.18
N HIS A 90 -10.58 -5.00 5.22
CA HIS A 90 -11.41 -5.28 4.06
C HIS A 90 -12.04 -3.99 3.50
N GLU A 91 -12.71 -3.21 4.35
CA GLU A 91 -13.31 -1.92 3.96
C GLU A 91 -12.28 -0.93 3.41
N PHE A 92 -11.09 -0.88 4.00
CA PHE A 92 -9.98 -0.05 3.52
C PHE A 92 -9.54 -0.44 2.10
N CYS A 93 -9.50 -1.74 1.80
CA CYS A 93 -9.05 -2.26 0.51
C CYS A 93 -10.13 -2.28 -0.57
N CYS A 94 -11.41 -2.11 -0.22
CA CYS A 94 -12.48 -1.94 -1.19
C CYS A 94 -12.30 -0.67 -2.03
N LEU A 95 -12.94 -0.65 -3.21
CA LEU A 95 -12.87 0.49 -4.13
C LEU A 95 -13.26 1.81 -3.42
N GLY A 96 -12.32 2.76 -3.39
CA GLY A 96 -12.48 4.06 -2.73
C GLY A 96 -12.47 4.02 -1.19
N GLY A 97 -12.30 2.85 -0.56
CA GLY A 97 -12.26 2.66 0.88
C GLY A 97 -11.17 3.49 1.56
N TRP A 98 -9.92 3.34 1.11
CA TRP A 98 -8.79 4.13 1.59
C TRP A 98 -9.04 5.64 1.52
N ARG A 99 -9.69 6.14 0.45
CA ARG A 99 -9.96 7.57 0.27
C ARG A 99 -10.91 8.09 1.34
N ARG A 100 -11.99 7.35 1.60
CA ARG A 100 -12.95 7.68 2.68
C ARG A 100 -12.27 7.70 4.04
N TRP A 101 -11.31 6.81 4.29
CA TRP A 101 -10.52 6.80 5.53
C TRP A 101 -9.62 8.03 5.67
N LEU A 102 -9.02 8.51 4.58
CA LEU A 102 -8.24 9.75 4.59
C LEU A 102 -9.14 10.97 4.83
N GLU A 103 -10.30 11.02 4.20
CA GLU A 103 -11.27 12.10 4.36
C GLU A 103 -11.88 12.13 5.78
N ALA A 104 -12.14 10.97 6.37
CA ALA A 104 -12.70 10.86 7.73
C ALA A 104 -11.69 11.22 8.85
N GLY A 105 -10.38 11.09 8.60
CA GLY A 105 -9.32 11.46 9.54
C GLY A 105 -8.89 12.92 9.47
N SER A 106 -9.57 13.74 8.66
CA SER A 106 -9.29 15.17 8.46
C SER A 106 -10.22 16.10 9.26
N GLY A 107 -11.01 15.54 10.19
CA GLY A 107 -11.97 16.25 11.04
C GLY A 107 -11.53 16.39 12.48
#